data_AF-G2ZVW9-F1
#
_entry.id   AF-G2ZVW9-F1
#
_cell.length_a   1.000
_cell.length_b   1.000
_cell.length_c   1.000
_cell.angle_alpha   90.00
_cell.angle_beta   90.00
_cell.angle_gamma   90.00
#
_symmetry.space_group_name_H-M   'P 1'
#
loop_
_entity.id
_entity.type
_entity.pdbx_description
1 polymer ?
#
loop_
_entity_poly.entity_id
_entity_poly.type
_entity_poly.pdbx_seq_one_letter_code
_entity_poly.pdbx_strand_id
1 'polypeptide(L)'
;MELKALGASARVLEFDDGVQILFSYTGVVGVYLPGDGYFVAADAFGMSTTTRRHVREWVGDNQYTQVSCEAINSCVLARPPRGADGKIQF
;
A
#
# COMPACT_ATOMS: atom_id res chain seq x y z
N MET A 1 -10.26 -0.43 -24.83
CA MET A 1 -9.84 -0.44 -23.41
C MET A 1 -8.80 -1.53 -23.29
N GLU A 2 -7.52 -1.18 -23.23
CA GLU A 2 -6.44 -2.17 -23.08
C GLU A 2 -6.29 -2.55 -21.61
N LEU A 3 -6.56 -3.81 -21.29
CA LEU A 3 -6.31 -4.37 -19.96
C LEU A 3 -4.82 -4.72 -19.90
N LYS A 4 -4.03 -3.84 -19.27
CA LYS A 4 -2.61 -4.11 -19.01
C LYS A 4 -2.51 -5.24 -17.98
N ALA A 5 -1.87 -6.33 -18.36
CA ALA A 5 -1.57 -7.41 -17.43
C ALA A 5 -0.68 -6.85 -16.32
N LEU A 6 -1.27 -6.68 -15.13
CA LEU A 6 -0.54 -6.49 -13.90
C LEU A 6 0.29 -7.76 -13.70
N GLY A 7 1.63 -7.66 -13.76
CA GLY A 7 2.54 -8.80 -13.62
C GLY A 7 2.21 -9.65 -12.39
N ALA A 8 2.68 -10.89 -12.37
CA ALA A 8 2.21 -12.05 -11.58
C ALA A 8 1.91 -11.90 -10.07
N SER A 9 2.07 -10.73 -9.44
CA SER A 9 1.62 -10.41 -8.09
C SER A 9 1.52 -8.89 -7.90
N ALA A 10 0.62 -8.20 -8.60
CA ALA A 10 0.34 -6.78 -8.31
C ALA A 10 -0.37 -6.64 -6.96
N ARG A 11 0.43 -6.69 -5.91
CA ARG A 11 0.06 -6.41 -4.53
C ARG A 11 0.32 -4.95 -4.17
N VAL A 12 1.02 -4.22 -5.04
CA VAL A 12 1.34 -2.81 -4.84
C VAL A 12 0.52 -1.98 -5.82
N LEU A 13 -0.27 -1.04 -5.30
CA LEU A 13 -0.84 0.04 -6.09
C LEU A 13 0.12 1.22 -6.01
N GLU A 14 0.66 1.64 -7.15
CA GLU A 14 1.47 2.85 -7.26
C GLU A 14 0.63 3.96 -7.88
N PHE A 15 0.73 5.16 -7.31
CA PHE A 15 0.02 6.36 -7.76
C PHE A 15 1.01 7.33 -8.40
N ASP A 16 0.51 8.19 -9.29
CA ASP A 16 1.33 9.16 -10.03
C ASP A 16 2.07 10.17 -9.13
N ASP A 17 1.63 10.34 -7.88
CA ASP A 17 2.30 11.18 -6.89
C ASP A 17 3.47 10.47 -6.18
N GLY A 18 3.78 9.22 -6.54
CA GLY A 18 4.86 8.40 -5.98
C GLY A 18 4.46 7.58 -4.76
N VAL A 19 3.18 7.60 -4.38
CA VAL A 19 2.67 6.79 -3.27
C VAL A 19 2.53 5.36 -3.69
N GLN A 20 2.81 4.47 -2.76
CA GLN A 20 2.59 3.04 -2.97
C GLN A 20 1.76 2.47 -1.83
N ILE A 21 0.80 1.61 -2.16
CA ILE A 21 -0.01 0.90 -1.17
C ILE A 21 0.17 -0.59 -1.39
N LEU A 22 0.64 -1.29 -0.36
CA LEU A 22 0.80 -2.74 -0.37
C LEU A 22 -0.45 -3.42 0.21
N PHE A 23 -1.02 -4.34 -0.55
CA PHE A 23 -2.18 -5.14 -0.21
C PHE A 23 -1.81 -6.59 0.02
N SER A 24 -2.45 -7.16 1.03
CA SER A 24 -2.64 -8.60 1.16
C SER A 24 -4.00 -9.01 0.62
N TYR A 25 -4.29 -10.32 0.59
CA TYR A 25 -5.64 -10.81 0.27
C TYR A 25 -6.73 -10.33 1.23
N THR A 26 -6.35 -9.92 2.44
CA THR A 26 -7.29 -9.57 3.52
C THR A 26 -7.38 -8.06 3.78
N GLY A 27 -6.58 -7.23 3.10
CA GLY A 27 -6.58 -5.79 3.28
C GLY A 27 -5.23 -5.12 3.06
N VAL A 28 -5.17 -3.82 3.35
CA VAL A 28 -3.95 -3.01 3.25
C VAL A 28 -2.99 -3.40 4.37
N VAL A 29 -1.72 -3.63 4.00
CA VAL A 29 -0.67 -4.05 4.94
C VAL A 29 0.54 -3.10 4.97
N GLY A 30 0.60 -2.15 4.03
CA GLY A 30 1.61 -1.11 4.06
C GLY A 30 1.27 0.06 3.14
N VAL A 31 1.85 1.22 3.44
CA VAL A 31 1.78 2.43 2.62
C VAL A 31 3.13 3.12 2.62
N TYR A 32 3.57 3.54 1.45
CA TYR A 32 4.72 4.41 1.26
C TYR A 32 4.22 5.80 0.88
N LEU A 33 4.69 6.80 1.60
CA LEU A 33 4.38 8.20 1.36
C LEU A 33 5.68 8.93 0.98
N PRO A 34 5.75 9.56 -0.20
CA PRO A 34 6.86 10.43 -0.55
C PRO A 34 7.03 11.53 0.50
N GLY A 35 8.21 11.56 1.14
CA GLY A 35 8.53 12.51 2.21
C GLY A 35 8.42 11.93 3.63
N ASP A 36 7.53 10.97 3.87
CA ASP A 36 7.34 10.37 5.20
C ASP A 36 7.90 8.93 5.30
N GLY A 37 8.04 8.23 4.17
CA GLY A 37 8.63 6.90 4.10
C GLY A 37 7.62 5.75 4.22
N TYR A 38 8.11 4.60 4.69
CA TYR A 38 7.33 3.35 4.74
C TYR A 38 6.58 3.19 6.06
N PHE A 39 5.30 2.90 5.97
CA PHE A 39 4.45 2.51 7.09
C PHE A 39 3.96 1.09 6.86
N VAL A 40 4.14 0.23 7.85
CA VAL A 40 3.77 -1.19 7.78
C VAL A 40 2.82 -1.51 8.91
N ALA A 41 1.78 -2.29 8.59
CA ALA A 41 0.82 -2.68 9.60
C ALA A 41 1.51 -3.57 10.65
N ALA A 42 1.41 -3.22 11.94
CA ALA A 42 2.02 -3.98 13.02
C ALA A 42 1.48 -5.43 13.06
N ASP A 43 0.21 -5.60 12.73
CA ASP A 43 -0.48 -6.87 12.57
C ASP A 43 -0.11 -7.62 11.28
N ALA A 44 0.56 -6.99 10.31
CA ALA A 44 1.12 -7.69 9.14
C ALA A 44 2.13 -8.78 9.55
N PHE A 45 2.74 -8.68 10.73
CA PHE A 45 3.61 -9.71 11.29
C PHE A 45 2.86 -10.85 11.98
N GLY A 46 1.59 -10.65 12.33
CA GLY A 46 0.65 -11.70 12.74
C GLY A 46 -0.04 -12.40 11.55
N MET A 47 0.10 -11.86 10.34
CA MET A 47 -0.44 -12.47 9.11
C MET A 47 0.43 -13.63 8.60
N SER A 48 -0.03 -14.24 7.49
CA SER A 48 0.63 -15.39 6.84
C SER A 48 2.14 -15.17 6.59
N THR A 49 2.91 -16.27 6.54
CA THR A 49 4.33 -16.27 6.12
C THR A 49 4.54 -15.57 4.78
N THR A 50 3.61 -15.75 3.85
CA THR A 50 3.61 -15.12 2.54
C THR A 50 3.48 -13.60 2.62
N THR A 51 2.55 -13.09 3.44
CA THR A 51 2.39 -11.63 3.63
C THR A 51 3.64 -10.99 4.19
N ARG A 52 4.25 -11.61 5.21
CA ARG A 52 5.50 -11.11 5.81
C ARG A 52 6.65 -11.07 4.82
N ARG A 53 6.76 -12.08 3.95
CA ARG A 53 7.76 -12.10 2.88
C ARG A 53 7.56 -10.94 1.93
N HIS A 54 6.33 -10.67 1.49
CA HIS A 54 6.05 -9.58 0.57
C HIS A 54 6.27 -8.20 1.18
N VAL A 55 5.93 -8.02 2.47
CA VAL A 55 6.26 -6.79 3.19
C VAL A 55 7.78 -6.56 3.20
N ARG A 56 8.58 -7.60 3.50
CA ARG A 56 10.05 -7.50 3.49
C ARG A 56 10.60 -7.23 2.09
N GLU A 57 10.09 -7.91 1.07
CA GLU A 57 10.50 -7.69 -0.33
C GLU A 57 10.16 -6.28 -0.81
N TRP A 58 9.02 -5.73 -0.39
CA TRP A 58 8.57 -4.40 -0.78
C TRP A 58 9.30 -3.27 -0.05
N VAL A 59 9.52 -3.40 1.26
CA VAL A 59 10.29 -2.43 2.05
C VAL A 59 11.79 -2.51 1.72
N GLY A 60 12.31 -3.71 1.46
CA GLY A 60 13.74 -3.93 1.26
C GLY A 60 14.56 -3.59 2.52
N ASP A 61 15.68 -2.91 2.33
CA ASP A 61 16.58 -2.45 3.41
C ASP A 61 16.18 -1.08 3.99
N ASN A 62 15.04 -0.53 3.58
CA ASN A 62 14.59 0.77 4.05
C ASN A 62 14.08 0.71 5.50
N GLN A 63 14.21 1.83 6.22
CA GLN A 63 13.54 1.99 7.50
C GLN A 63 12.02 2.10 7.29
N TYR A 64 11.27 1.51 8.21
CA TYR A 64 9.82 1.55 8.20
C TYR A 64 9.27 1.76 9.61
N THR A 65 8.12 2.42 9.68
CA THR A 65 7.37 2.62 10.93
C THR A 65 6.26 1.60 11.02
N GLN A 66 6.17 0.90 12.16
CA GLN A 66 5.03 0.03 12.42
C GLN A 66 3.86 0.84 12.98
N VAL A 67 2.69 0.69 12.37
CA VAL A 67 1.45 1.38 12.75
C VAL A 67 0.28 0.39 12.74
N SER A 68 -0.86 0.71 13.35
CA SER A 68 -2.04 -0.17 13.27
C SER A 68 -2.61 -0.21 11.84
N CYS A 69 -3.25 -1.32 11.46
CA CYS A 69 -4.04 -1.38 10.21
C CYS A 69 -5.06 -0.26 10.10
N GLU A 70 -5.67 0.15 11.22
CA GLU A 70 -6.61 1.27 11.25
C GLU A 70 -5.94 2.58 10.84
N ALA A 71 -4.75 2.87 11.37
CA ALA A 71 -3.99 4.07 10.98
C ALA A 71 -3.65 4.05 9.48
N ILE A 72 -3.28 2.90 8.92
CA ILE A 72 -3.02 2.77 7.48
C ILE A 72 -4.28 2.98 6.67
N ASN A 73 -5.40 2.38 7.07
CA ASN A 73 -6.68 2.56 6.40
C ASN A 73 -7.11 4.04 6.46
N SER A 74 -6.93 4.73 7.59
CA SER A 74 -7.18 6.17 7.67
C SER A 74 -6.26 6.97 6.76
N CYS A 75 -4.98 6.64 6.66
CA CYS A 75 -4.05 7.28 5.71
C CYS A 75 -4.47 7.08 4.25
N VAL A 76 -5.01 5.90 3.91
CA VAL A 76 -5.49 5.59 2.56
C VAL A 76 -6.83 6.27 2.28
N LEU A 77 -7.79 6.22 3.21
CA LEU A 77 -9.14 6.75 3.07
C LEU A 77 -9.23 8.28 3.21
N ALA A 78 -8.31 8.90 3.94
CA ALA A 78 -8.19 10.36 4.00
C ALA A 78 -7.75 10.96 2.66
N ARG A 79 -7.25 10.14 1.72
CA ARG A 79 -7.03 10.58 0.35
C ARG A 79 -8.36 10.57 -0.39
N PRO A 80 -8.77 11.71 -1.00
CA PRO A 80 -9.96 11.70 -1.84
C PRO A 80 -9.75 10.70 -2.99
N PRO A 81 -10.79 9.93 -3.39
CA PRO A 81 -10.72 9.12 -4.60
C PRO A 81 -10.49 10.07 -5.78
N ARG A 82 -9.26 10.13 -6.27
CA ARG A 82 -8.97 10.83 -7.52
C ARG A 82 -9.34 9.88 -8.64
N GLY A 83 -10.42 10.19 -9.37
CA GLY A 83 -10.63 9.60 -10.69
C GLY A 83 -9.40 9.87 -11.57
N ALA A 84 -9.21 9.08 -12.63
CA ALA A 84 -8.06 9.13 -13.54
C ALA A 84 -7.78 10.52 -14.17
N ASP A 85 -8.67 11.48 -13.93
CA ASP A 85 -8.73 12.85 -14.42
C ASP A 85 -8.54 13.90 -13.30
N GLY A 86 -8.08 13.49 -12.11
CA GLY A 86 -7.69 14.39 -11.01
C GLY A 86 -8.86 15.13 -10.34
N LYS A 87 -10.10 14.73 -10.64
CA LYS A 87 -11.32 15.29 -10.04
C LYS A 87 -11.86 14.36 -8.96
N ILE A 88 -12.29 14.97 -7.84
CA ILE A 88 -13.02 14.29 -6.77
C ILE A 88 -14.44 14.05 -7.28
N GLN A 89 -14.84 12.79 -7.46
CA GLN A 89 -16.21 12.42 -7.83
C GLN A 89 -16.94 11.92 -6.57
N PHE A 90 -18.13 12.48 -6.31
CA PHE A 90 -19.07 12.07 -5.26
C PHE A 90 -20.04 11.02 -5.78
#